data_AF-A0A958ICR1-F1
#
_entry.id   AF-A0A958ICR1-F1
#
_cell.length_a   1.000
_cell.length_b   1.000
_cell.length_c   1.000
_cell.angle_alpha   90.00
_cell.angle_beta   90.00
_cell.angle_gamma   90.00
#
_symmetry.space_group_name_H-M   'P 1'
#
loop_
_entity.id
_entity.type
_entity.pdbx_description
1 polymer ?
#
loop_
_entity_poly.entity_id
_entity_poly.type
_entity_poly.pdbx_seq_one_letter_code
_entity_poly.pdbx_strand_id
1 'polypeptide(L)'
;MQQKIDIMWLALALTTMSTLMLGQAPTYPPAIIPGSQQRELYSEVVKQQYTLYVHLPMNYGQEERTYPVLYLLDAQWDFSLVTAIYGEQYYDGFLPEMIIVGITWGGEGADPNYLRARDFIPTHNPSIPQSGGAAKFLTFIEEELIPFVESEYAAGEERALMGSSFGGLFTLYAFFSKPQLFRHYVPTSPATPWDSGSLFRFAEGFKERSKGLNLRMFAAVGELEGLYGPFKDLMTFFREKNYPALTLKSHIVANSGHSGVKAEGNTRGLQFVFNRGDQKLDKAVLERLKGRYIGEKSGNSFTLAPKGGKLILNEPDGSSRILSAAGEGEFYLHGEFFKISFEEKGGEIDGLILKQFGSRERYYKSR
;
A
#
# COMPACT_ATOMS: atom_id res chain seq x y z
N MET A 1 52.64 7.86 -85.15
CA MET A 1 52.61 7.21 -83.83
C MET A 1 51.16 7.24 -83.36
N GLN A 2 50.42 6.15 -83.53
CA GLN A 2 50.28 5.04 -82.56
C GLN A 2 49.32 5.41 -81.42
N GLN A 3 48.12 4.78 -81.45
CA GLN A 3 47.28 4.39 -80.29
C GLN A 3 46.67 5.52 -79.42
N LYS A 4 45.43 5.50 -78.95
CA LYS A 4 44.40 4.47 -78.75
C LYS A 4 43.04 5.18 -78.69
N ILE A 5 42.02 4.53 -79.23
CA ILE A 5 40.60 4.83 -78.98
C ILE A 5 40.28 4.19 -77.63
N ASP A 6 39.85 4.98 -76.65
CA ASP A 6 39.16 4.46 -75.48
C ASP A 6 37.70 4.92 -75.48
N ILE A 7 36.86 3.92 -75.73
CA ILE A 7 35.43 3.84 -75.57
C ILE A 7 35.13 3.88 -74.07
N MET A 8 34.23 4.75 -73.60
CA MET A 8 33.16 4.34 -72.65
C MET A 8 32.25 5.50 -72.24
N TRP A 9 31.06 5.47 -72.85
CA TRP A 9 29.74 5.48 -72.22
C TRP A 9 29.43 6.48 -71.09
N LEU A 10 28.54 7.42 -71.44
CA LEU A 10 27.46 7.90 -70.57
C LEU A 10 26.88 6.72 -69.76
N ALA A 11 27.19 6.64 -68.47
CA ALA A 11 26.46 5.82 -67.53
C ALA A 11 25.65 6.74 -66.63
N LEU A 12 24.36 6.80 -66.94
CA LEU A 12 23.28 7.32 -66.13
C LEU A 12 23.42 6.81 -64.69
N ALA A 13 23.83 7.67 -63.76
CA ALA A 13 23.83 7.35 -62.34
C ALA A 13 22.37 7.35 -61.83
N LEU A 14 21.65 6.25 -62.08
CA LEU A 14 20.49 5.88 -61.27
C LEU A 14 21.00 5.54 -59.87
N THR A 15 21.09 6.56 -59.02
CA THR A 15 21.10 6.34 -57.57
C THR A 15 19.70 5.87 -57.20
N THR A 16 19.50 4.56 -57.12
CA THR A 16 18.35 4.02 -56.41
C THR A 16 18.52 4.40 -54.94
N MET A 17 17.88 5.51 -54.56
CA MET A 17 17.58 5.81 -53.17
C MET A 17 16.64 4.71 -52.68
N SER A 18 17.21 3.62 -52.21
CA SER A 18 16.49 2.64 -51.41
C SER A 18 16.25 3.31 -50.06
N THR A 19 15.25 4.19 -49.95
CA THR A 19 14.63 4.47 -48.66
C THR A 19 14.16 3.13 -48.13
N LEU A 20 14.94 2.54 -47.23
CA LEU A 20 14.44 1.58 -46.27
C LEU A 20 13.30 2.28 -45.54
N MET A 21 12.09 2.11 -46.05
CA MET A 21 10.87 2.27 -45.30
C MET A 21 10.96 1.20 -44.22
N LEU A 22 11.68 1.49 -43.13
CA LEU A 22 11.45 0.81 -41.86
C LEU A 22 9.99 1.06 -41.57
N GLY A 23 9.14 0.09 -41.93
CA GLY A 23 7.73 0.15 -41.60
C GLY A 23 7.64 0.43 -40.12
N GLN A 24 6.92 1.50 -39.75
CA GLN A 24 6.66 1.78 -38.35
C GLN A 24 6.08 0.50 -37.76
N ALA A 25 6.73 -0.02 -36.71
CA ALA A 25 6.21 -1.18 -36.02
C ALA A 25 4.74 -0.90 -35.64
N PRO A 26 3.83 -1.88 -35.81
CA PRO A 26 2.43 -1.67 -35.48
C PRO A 26 2.32 -1.17 -34.04
N THR A 27 1.67 -0.03 -33.86
CA THR A 27 1.43 0.56 -32.54
C THR A 27 0.19 -0.10 -31.94
N TYR A 28 0.36 -0.86 -30.86
CA TYR A 28 -0.75 -1.42 -30.09
C TYR A 28 -1.06 -0.52 -28.89
N PRO A 29 -2.32 -0.47 -28.42
CA PRO A 29 -2.65 0.23 -27.17
C PRO A 29 -1.79 -0.30 -26.01
N PRO A 30 -1.33 0.57 -25.09
CA PRO A 30 -0.61 0.11 -23.91
C PRO A 30 -1.53 -0.71 -23.00
N ALA A 31 -0.95 -1.67 -22.29
CA ALA A 31 -1.65 -2.34 -21.20
C ALA A 31 -1.92 -1.32 -20.06
N ILE A 32 -3.13 -1.35 -19.51
CA ILE A 32 -3.53 -0.50 -18.39
C ILE A 32 -3.66 -1.35 -17.12
N ILE A 33 -3.42 -0.73 -15.96
CA ILE A 33 -3.76 -1.31 -14.66
C ILE A 33 -5.22 -0.97 -14.37
N PRO A 34 -6.13 -1.96 -14.29
CA PRO A 34 -7.55 -1.70 -14.03
C PRO A 34 -7.77 -0.90 -12.72
N GLY A 35 -8.82 -0.08 -12.69
CA GLY A 35 -9.16 0.73 -11.52
C GLY A 35 -8.16 1.86 -11.22
N SER A 36 -7.17 2.09 -12.08
CA SER A 36 -6.13 3.10 -11.88
C SER A 36 -6.30 4.31 -12.79
N GLN A 37 -5.92 5.48 -12.27
CA GLN A 37 -5.95 6.76 -12.98
C GLN A 37 -4.74 7.62 -12.60
N GLN A 38 -4.42 8.61 -13.44
CA GLN A 38 -3.42 9.62 -13.12
C GLN A 38 -4.10 10.91 -12.66
N ARG A 39 -3.48 11.59 -11.69
CA ARG A 39 -3.84 12.95 -11.27
C ARG A 39 -2.59 13.80 -11.22
N GLU A 40 -2.76 15.07 -11.51
CA GLU A 40 -1.71 16.06 -11.48
C GLU A 40 -1.93 16.98 -10.28
N LEU A 41 -0.86 17.22 -9.50
CA LEU A 41 -0.90 18.10 -8.33
C LEU A 41 0.37 18.95 -8.28
N TYR A 42 0.20 20.27 -8.42
CA TYR A 42 1.28 21.21 -8.20
C TYR A 42 1.40 21.51 -6.70
N SER A 43 2.61 21.35 -6.15
CA SER A 43 2.93 21.71 -4.76
C SER A 43 3.46 23.13 -4.70
N GLU A 44 2.80 24.00 -3.94
CA GLU A 44 3.30 25.32 -3.62
C GLU A 44 4.40 25.26 -2.55
N VAL A 45 4.36 24.27 -1.65
CA VAL A 45 5.38 24.05 -0.62
C VAL A 45 6.74 23.68 -1.24
N VAL A 46 6.74 22.78 -2.22
CA VAL A 46 7.96 22.23 -2.84
C VAL A 46 8.29 22.92 -4.17
N LYS A 47 7.33 23.64 -4.78
CA LYS A 47 7.42 24.21 -6.13
C LYS A 47 7.69 23.13 -7.18
N GLN A 48 6.93 22.04 -7.09
CA GLN A 48 7.09 20.84 -7.91
C GLN A 48 5.73 20.34 -8.38
N GLN A 49 5.65 19.95 -9.65
CA GLN A 49 4.54 19.17 -10.18
C GLN A 49 4.72 17.70 -9.79
N TYR A 50 3.73 17.11 -9.15
CA TYR A 50 3.66 15.67 -8.87
C TYR A 50 2.59 15.04 -9.76
N THR A 51 2.93 13.87 -10.31
CA THR A 51 1.94 12.98 -10.93
C THR A 51 1.61 11.92 -9.90
N LEU A 52 0.33 11.76 -9.63
CA LEU A 52 -0.20 10.76 -8.70
C LEU A 52 -0.79 9.61 -9.50
N TYR A 53 -0.46 8.38 -9.13
CA TYR A 53 -1.12 7.19 -9.62
C TYR A 53 -2.14 6.75 -8.58
N VAL A 54 -3.42 6.81 -8.90
CA VAL A 54 -4.51 6.52 -7.96
C VAL A 54 -5.20 5.24 -8.38
N HIS A 55 -5.19 4.22 -7.53
CA HIS A 55 -5.99 3.01 -7.70
C HIS A 55 -7.20 3.05 -6.77
N LEU A 56 -8.40 2.85 -7.32
CA LEU A 56 -9.67 2.80 -6.60
C LEU A 56 -10.14 1.35 -6.41
N PRO A 57 -10.75 1.00 -5.27
CA PRO A 57 -11.31 -0.32 -5.05
C PRO A 57 -12.48 -0.59 -6.01
N MET A 58 -12.73 -1.87 -6.33
CA MET A 58 -13.70 -2.28 -7.35
C MET A 58 -15.12 -1.72 -7.14
N ASN A 59 -15.56 -1.58 -5.88
CA ASN A 59 -16.89 -1.07 -5.55
C ASN A 59 -16.87 0.41 -5.13
N TYR A 60 -15.86 1.17 -5.52
CA TYR A 60 -15.77 2.60 -5.23
C TYR A 60 -17.00 3.35 -5.76
N GLY A 61 -17.62 4.19 -4.92
CA GLY A 61 -18.78 5.01 -5.27
C GLY A 61 -20.13 4.28 -5.29
N GLN A 62 -20.19 3.00 -4.92
CA GLN A 62 -21.47 2.26 -4.83
C GLN A 62 -22.17 2.42 -3.47
N GLU A 63 -21.43 2.79 -2.43
CA GLU A 63 -21.89 2.95 -1.05
C GLU A 63 -21.30 4.24 -0.46
N GLU A 64 -22.04 4.89 0.43
CA GLU A 64 -21.53 6.03 1.22
C GLU A 64 -20.62 5.53 2.33
N ARG A 65 -19.31 5.48 2.06
CA ARG A 65 -18.29 5.12 3.05
C ARG A 65 -16.94 5.71 2.70
N THR A 66 -16.05 5.78 3.69
CA THR A 66 -14.65 6.17 3.51
C THR A 66 -13.73 4.95 3.49
N TYR A 67 -12.62 5.05 2.75
CA TYR A 67 -11.64 3.98 2.58
C TYR A 67 -10.30 4.35 3.24
N PRO A 68 -9.58 3.38 3.84
CA PRO A 68 -8.17 3.57 4.17
C PRO A 68 -7.36 3.97 2.93
N VAL A 69 -6.28 4.71 3.14
CA VAL A 69 -5.42 5.19 2.04
C VAL A 69 -3.98 4.73 2.23
N LEU A 70 -3.44 4.04 1.21
CA LEU A 70 -2.02 3.73 1.11
C LEU A 70 -1.32 4.79 0.27
N TYR A 71 -0.48 5.60 0.91
CA TYR A 71 0.46 6.48 0.23
C TYR A 71 1.73 5.70 -0.10
N LEU A 72 1.93 5.47 -1.40
CA LEU A 72 3.04 4.69 -1.94
C LEU A 72 4.09 5.63 -2.55
N LEU A 73 5.29 5.65 -1.96
CA LEU A 73 6.43 6.33 -2.53
C LEU A 73 6.99 5.55 -3.72
N ASP A 74 7.72 6.22 -4.61
CA ASP A 74 8.37 5.60 -5.78
C ASP A 74 7.38 4.90 -6.74
N ALA A 75 6.21 5.50 -6.96
CA ALA A 75 5.12 4.88 -7.72
C ALA A 75 5.47 4.59 -9.19
N GLN A 76 6.41 5.32 -9.78
CA GLN A 76 6.92 5.03 -11.13
C GLN A 76 7.56 3.64 -11.26
N TRP A 77 8.05 3.06 -10.16
CA TRP A 77 8.61 1.71 -10.12
C TRP A 77 7.70 0.70 -9.42
N ASP A 78 7.03 1.12 -8.36
CA ASP A 78 6.40 0.19 -7.43
C ASP A 78 4.87 0.11 -7.56
N PHE A 79 4.22 1.02 -8.30
CA PHE A 79 2.75 1.05 -8.36
C PHE A 79 2.14 -0.24 -8.92
N SER A 80 2.65 -0.74 -10.05
CA SER A 80 2.16 -1.99 -10.65
C SER A 80 2.32 -3.19 -9.72
N LEU A 81 3.49 -3.32 -9.10
CA LEU A 81 3.78 -4.38 -8.12
C LEU A 81 2.82 -4.31 -6.93
N VAL A 82 2.64 -3.13 -6.33
CA VAL A 82 1.80 -2.96 -5.15
C VAL A 82 0.32 -3.14 -5.48
N THR A 83 -0.16 -2.69 -6.64
CA THR A 83 -1.54 -2.94 -7.07
C THR A 83 -1.81 -4.44 -7.31
N ALA A 84 -0.83 -5.18 -7.85
CA ALA A 84 -0.95 -6.62 -8.02
C ALA A 84 -0.99 -7.35 -6.66
N ILE A 85 -0.07 -6.99 -5.74
CA ILE A 85 -0.08 -7.51 -4.37
C ILE A 85 -1.43 -7.21 -3.70
N TYR A 86 -1.92 -5.97 -3.82
CA TYR A 86 -3.20 -5.58 -3.24
C TYR A 86 -4.35 -6.45 -3.77
N GLY A 87 -4.42 -6.66 -5.09
CA GLY A 87 -5.47 -7.48 -5.70
C GLY A 87 -5.55 -8.89 -5.12
N GLU A 88 -4.42 -9.58 -5.03
CA GLU A 88 -4.33 -10.93 -4.46
C GLU A 88 -4.70 -10.93 -2.96
N GLN A 89 -4.13 -10.00 -2.18
CA GLN A 89 -4.36 -9.96 -0.74
C GLN A 89 -5.76 -9.48 -0.37
N TYR A 90 -6.39 -8.68 -1.24
CA TYR A 90 -7.79 -8.33 -1.14
C TYR A 90 -8.68 -9.54 -1.44
N TYR A 91 -8.39 -10.30 -2.50
CA TYR A 91 -9.13 -11.52 -2.86
C TYR A 91 -9.12 -12.55 -1.72
N ASP A 92 -7.97 -12.73 -1.07
CA ASP A 92 -7.79 -13.61 0.08
C ASP A 92 -8.29 -13.00 1.40
N GLY A 93 -8.90 -11.80 1.38
CA GLY A 93 -9.50 -11.18 2.56
C GLY A 93 -8.52 -10.65 3.61
N PHE A 94 -7.21 -10.59 3.32
CA PHE A 94 -6.21 -10.04 4.22
C PHE A 94 -6.26 -8.51 4.29
N LEU A 95 -6.59 -7.84 3.18
CA LEU A 95 -6.66 -6.39 3.11
C LEU A 95 -8.11 -5.88 3.01
N PRO A 96 -8.43 -4.71 3.59
CA PRO A 96 -9.70 -4.04 3.34
C PRO A 96 -9.75 -3.49 1.90
N GLU A 97 -10.93 -3.08 1.45
CA GLU A 97 -11.01 -2.16 0.31
C GLU A 97 -10.26 -0.87 0.66
N MET A 98 -9.30 -0.45 -0.17
CA MET A 98 -8.51 0.76 0.08
C MET A 98 -8.20 1.52 -1.21
N ILE A 99 -7.91 2.81 -1.05
CA ILE A 99 -7.36 3.65 -2.11
C ILE A 99 -5.84 3.56 -2.04
N ILE A 100 -5.16 3.40 -3.18
CA ILE A 100 -3.70 3.50 -3.26
C ILE A 100 -3.36 4.78 -4.00
N VAL A 101 -2.62 5.67 -3.36
CA VAL A 101 -2.10 6.92 -3.92
C VAL A 101 -0.59 6.78 -4.06
N GLY A 102 -0.16 6.39 -5.26
CA GLY A 102 1.24 6.40 -5.65
C GLY A 102 1.73 7.81 -5.96
N ILE A 103 2.86 8.20 -5.38
CA ILE A 103 3.50 9.50 -5.59
C ILE A 103 4.67 9.32 -6.54
N THR A 104 4.63 10.03 -7.67
CA THR A 104 5.75 10.21 -8.60
C THR A 104 5.88 11.68 -8.99
N TRP A 105 6.95 12.03 -9.68
CA TRP A 105 7.23 13.39 -10.13
C TRP A 105 6.75 13.61 -11.55
N GLY A 106 6.11 14.76 -11.78
CA GLY A 106 5.64 15.22 -13.08
C GLY A 106 6.28 16.55 -13.49
N GLY A 107 5.81 17.11 -14.59
CA GLY A 107 6.36 18.33 -15.19
C GLY A 107 7.45 18.06 -16.23
N GLU A 108 7.71 19.07 -17.06
CA GLU A 108 8.69 18.97 -18.14
C GLU A 108 10.11 18.77 -17.57
N GLY A 109 10.81 17.73 -18.06
CA GLY A 109 12.18 17.44 -17.65
C GLY A 109 12.33 16.86 -16.23
N ALA A 110 11.26 16.34 -15.63
CA ALA A 110 11.34 15.69 -14.32
C ALA A 110 12.34 14.51 -14.35
N ASP A 111 13.34 14.55 -13.48
CA ASP A 111 14.25 13.44 -13.21
C ASP A 111 13.87 12.78 -11.87
N PRO A 112 13.22 11.60 -11.90
CA PRO A 112 12.83 10.90 -10.69
C PRO A 112 14.00 10.60 -9.75
N ASN A 113 15.22 10.35 -10.24
CA ASN A 113 16.34 10.05 -9.35
C ASN A 113 16.78 11.29 -8.57
N TYR A 114 16.89 12.42 -9.26
CA TYR A 114 17.21 13.70 -8.64
C TYR A 114 16.14 14.10 -7.61
N LEU A 115 14.88 14.09 -8.02
CA LEU A 115 13.76 14.55 -7.20
C LEU A 115 13.49 13.61 -6.01
N ARG A 116 13.66 12.30 -6.19
CA ARG A 116 13.64 11.32 -5.10
C ARG A 116 14.68 11.62 -4.04
N ALA A 117 15.92 11.88 -4.44
CA ALA A 117 16.99 12.21 -3.50
C ALA A 117 16.70 13.53 -2.76
N ARG A 118 16.13 14.53 -3.46
CA ARG A 118 15.68 15.79 -2.84
C ARG A 118 14.62 15.53 -1.78
N ASP A 119 13.57 14.81 -2.14
CA ASP A 119 12.35 14.69 -1.34
C ASP A 119 12.47 13.67 -0.20
N PHE A 120 13.24 12.60 -0.36
CA PHE A 120 13.20 11.50 0.61
C PHE A 120 14.34 11.55 1.63
N ILE A 121 15.39 12.31 1.34
CA ILE A 121 16.57 12.35 2.19
C ILE A 121 16.44 13.51 3.19
N PRO A 122 16.49 13.22 4.51
CA PRO A 122 16.14 14.21 5.53
C PRO A 122 17.26 15.19 5.87
N THR A 123 18.52 14.81 5.66
CA THR A 123 19.66 15.68 5.92
C THR A 123 20.47 15.90 4.66
N HIS A 124 21.07 17.09 4.57
CA HIS A 124 21.93 17.43 3.45
C HIS A 124 23.22 16.59 3.47
N ASN A 125 23.61 16.08 2.32
CA ASN A 125 24.85 15.36 2.09
C ASN A 125 25.58 15.98 0.89
N PRO A 126 26.83 16.44 1.05
CA PRO A 126 27.59 17.06 -0.04
C PRO A 126 27.74 16.18 -1.29
N SER A 127 27.74 14.85 -1.15
CA SER A 127 27.82 13.92 -2.29
C SER A 127 26.49 13.78 -3.05
N ILE A 128 25.38 14.24 -2.46
CA ILE A 128 24.06 14.30 -3.07
C ILE A 128 23.52 15.72 -2.86
N PRO A 129 24.00 16.72 -3.61
CA PRO A 129 23.78 18.14 -3.31
C PRO A 129 22.31 18.54 -3.15
N GLN A 130 21.40 17.83 -3.82
CA GLN A 130 19.97 18.07 -3.77
C GLN A 130 19.27 17.54 -2.52
N SER A 131 19.93 16.70 -1.71
CA SER A 131 19.37 16.10 -0.50
C SER A 131 19.04 17.11 0.61
N GLY A 132 18.24 16.67 1.59
CA GLY A 132 17.82 17.47 2.74
C GLY A 132 16.42 18.07 2.62
N GLY A 133 15.65 17.69 1.59
CA GLY A 133 14.31 18.22 1.33
C GLY A 133 13.17 17.49 2.03
N ALA A 134 13.42 16.41 2.79
CA ALA A 134 12.34 15.61 3.38
C ALA A 134 11.37 16.39 4.28
N ALA A 135 11.84 17.40 5.01
CA ALA A 135 10.97 18.23 5.82
C ALA A 135 9.93 18.99 4.97
N LYS A 136 10.37 19.53 3.82
CA LYS A 136 9.47 20.21 2.88
C LYS A 136 8.53 19.24 2.20
N PHE A 137 9.04 18.08 1.76
CA PHE A 137 8.21 17.06 1.14
C PHE A 137 7.14 16.51 2.12
N LEU A 138 7.49 16.29 3.40
CA LEU A 138 6.53 15.90 4.43
C LEU A 138 5.48 17.00 4.70
N THR A 139 5.85 18.27 4.55
CA THR A 139 4.92 19.40 4.64
C THR A 139 3.96 19.43 3.46
N PHE A 140 4.44 19.19 2.23
CA PHE A 140 3.57 18.97 1.06
C PHE A 140 2.57 17.84 1.31
N ILE A 141 3.04 16.71 1.85
CA ILE A 141 2.17 15.58 2.14
C ILE A 141 1.03 15.97 3.10
N GLU A 142 1.35 16.68 4.18
CA GLU A 142 0.38 17.10 5.20
C GLU A 142 -0.57 18.20 4.73
N GLU A 143 -0.04 19.24 4.10
CA GLU A 143 -0.78 20.48 3.84
C GLU A 143 -1.44 20.51 2.46
N GLU A 144 -0.99 19.67 1.51
CA GLU A 144 -1.46 19.72 0.13
C GLU A 144 -1.97 18.35 -0.35
N LEU A 145 -1.16 17.30 -0.25
CA LEU A 145 -1.53 15.99 -0.80
C LEU A 145 -2.67 15.31 -0.05
N ILE A 146 -2.58 15.19 1.27
CA ILE A 146 -3.64 14.56 2.08
C ILE A 146 -4.97 15.30 1.90
N PRO A 147 -5.03 16.65 2.03
CA PRO A 147 -6.25 17.41 1.77
C PRO A 147 -6.80 17.22 0.37
N PHE A 148 -5.96 17.21 -0.67
CA PHE A 148 -6.39 16.94 -2.04
C PHE A 148 -7.03 15.56 -2.18
N VAL A 149 -6.42 14.52 -1.61
CA VAL A 149 -6.97 13.16 -1.67
C VAL A 149 -8.30 13.06 -0.93
N GLU A 150 -8.43 13.73 0.22
CA GLU A 150 -9.65 13.73 1.03
C GLU A 150 -10.79 14.57 0.44
N SER A 151 -10.48 15.59 -0.37
CA SER A 151 -11.51 16.34 -1.09
C SER A 151 -12.00 15.64 -2.35
N GLU A 152 -11.12 14.91 -3.04
CA GLU A 152 -11.40 14.30 -4.34
C GLU A 152 -11.92 12.86 -4.22
N TYR A 153 -11.60 12.20 -3.11
CA TYR A 153 -11.93 10.80 -2.89
C TYR A 153 -12.59 10.60 -1.53
N ALA A 154 -13.37 9.53 -1.39
CA ALA A 154 -13.90 9.08 -0.12
C ALA A 154 -12.78 8.45 0.75
N ALA A 155 -11.74 9.21 1.04
CA ALA A 155 -10.60 8.82 1.84
C ALA A 155 -10.88 9.05 3.33
N GLY A 156 -10.53 8.07 4.16
CA GLY A 156 -10.63 8.15 5.61
C GLY A 156 -9.30 8.49 6.28
N GLU A 157 -9.33 8.66 7.60
CA GLU A 157 -8.16 9.00 8.41
C GLU A 157 -7.19 7.83 8.64
N GLU A 158 -7.56 6.60 8.26
CA GLU A 158 -6.68 5.44 8.31
C GLU A 158 -5.68 5.48 7.14
N ARG A 159 -4.55 6.16 7.37
CA ARG A 159 -3.51 6.37 6.36
C ARG A 159 -2.30 5.48 6.61
N ALA A 160 -1.75 4.92 5.53
CA ALA A 160 -0.52 4.14 5.53
C ALA A 160 0.54 4.82 4.66
N LEU A 161 1.81 4.74 5.06
CA LEU A 161 2.96 5.18 4.27
C LEU A 161 3.88 3.99 3.97
N MET A 162 4.16 3.76 2.70
CA MET A 162 5.04 2.68 2.23
C MET A 162 6.14 3.23 1.32
N GLY A 163 7.36 2.77 1.55
CA GLY A 163 8.49 3.14 0.70
C GLY A 163 9.68 2.21 0.87
N SER A 164 10.47 2.12 -0.19
CA SER A 164 11.66 1.26 -0.25
C SER A 164 12.94 2.10 -0.29
N SER A 165 14.07 1.64 0.27
CA SER A 165 15.36 2.33 0.13
C SER A 165 15.32 3.78 0.70
N PHE A 166 15.60 4.83 -0.09
CA PHE A 166 15.35 6.21 0.36
C PHE A 166 13.88 6.47 0.70
N GLY A 167 12.91 5.88 0.00
CA GLY A 167 11.51 5.92 0.41
C GLY A 167 11.28 5.28 1.78
N GLY A 168 12.02 4.20 2.10
CA GLY A 168 12.01 3.58 3.43
C GLY A 168 12.63 4.49 4.50
N LEU A 169 13.72 5.19 4.17
CA LEU A 169 14.32 6.22 5.02
C LEU A 169 13.33 7.36 5.29
N PHE A 170 12.66 7.86 4.25
CA PHE A 170 11.61 8.88 4.37
C PHE A 170 10.43 8.40 5.21
N THR A 171 10.02 7.14 5.04
CA THR A 171 8.93 6.53 5.81
C THR A 171 9.26 6.53 7.30
N LEU A 172 10.50 6.20 7.67
CA LEU A 172 10.98 6.30 9.05
C LEU A 172 11.13 7.76 9.53
N TYR A 173 11.55 8.68 8.66
CA TYR A 173 11.61 10.10 8.97
C TYR A 173 10.22 10.66 9.29
N ALA A 174 9.21 10.35 8.47
CA ALA A 174 7.81 10.75 8.68
C ALA A 174 7.25 10.15 9.97
N PHE A 175 7.53 8.86 10.23
CA PHE A 175 7.19 8.19 11.48
C PHE A 175 7.72 8.96 12.69
N PHE A 176 9.00 9.30 12.71
CA PHE A 176 9.58 9.99 13.86
C PHE A 176 9.13 11.47 13.96
N SER A 177 8.96 12.15 12.84
CA SER A 177 8.76 13.61 12.81
C SER A 177 7.30 14.02 12.99
N LYS A 178 6.37 13.35 12.29
CA LYS A 178 4.92 13.65 12.32
C LYS A 178 4.10 12.36 12.42
N PRO A 179 4.17 11.62 13.54
CA PRO A 179 3.51 10.33 13.70
C PRO A 179 1.98 10.38 13.63
N GLN A 180 1.37 11.55 13.76
CA GLN A 180 -0.07 11.74 13.66
C GLN A 180 -0.62 11.59 12.24
N LEU A 181 0.23 11.72 11.20
CA LEU A 181 -0.22 11.70 9.81
C LEU A 181 -0.65 10.32 9.34
N PHE A 182 0.04 9.27 9.80
CA PHE A 182 -0.18 7.90 9.37
C PHE A 182 -0.31 6.96 10.57
N ARG A 183 -1.15 5.94 10.44
CA ARG A 183 -1.29 4.88 11.44
C ARG A 183 -0.39 3.68 11.13
N HIS A 184 -0.07 3.52 9.85
CA HIS A 184 0.62 2.34 9.32
C HIS A 184 1.87 2.72 8.55
N TYR A 185 2.98 2.03 8.82
CA TYR A 185 4.27 2.29 8.19
C TYR A 185 4.88 1.00 7.66
N VAL A 186 5.27 0.99 6.38
CA VAL A 186 5.90 -0.17 5.74
C VAL A 186 7.22 0.24 5.06
N PRO A 187 8.29 0.48 5.84
CA PRO A 187 9.62 0.72 5.29
C PRO A 187 10.29 -0.60 4.88
N THR A 188 10.63 -0.76 3.61
CA THR A 188 11.41 -1.90 3.11
C THR A 188 12.82 -1.47 2.69
N SER A 189 13.81 -2.22 3.16
CA SER A 189 15.25 -1.95 3.05
C SER A 189 15.59 -0.47 3.24
N PRO A 190 15.20 0.13 4.38
CA PRO A 190 15.40 1.55 4.61
C PRO A 190 16.89 1.88 4.64
N ALA A 191 17.28 2.98 3.99
CA ALA A 191 18.67 3.45 3.93
C ALA A 191 19.14 4.10 5.25
N THR A 192 19.09 3.35 6.36
CA THR A 192 19.33 3.83 7.73
C THR A 192 20.75 4.29 8.06
N PRO A 193 21.84 3.82 7.40
CA PRO A 193 23.19 4.36 7.63
C PRO A 193 23.37 5.83 7.27
N TRP A 194 22.37 6.45 6.65
CA TRP A 194 22.45 7.81 6.11
C TRP A 194 22.95 8.83 7.15
N ASP A 195 23.92 9.65 6.73
CA ASP A 195 24.50 10.74 7.54
C ASP A 195 24.86 10.27 8.96
N SER A 196 25.66 9.22 9.02
CA SER A 196 26.14 8.60 10.26
C SER A 196 25.03 8.19 11.23
N GLY A 197 23.92 7.64 10.71
CA GLY A 197 22.78 7.24 11.53
C GLY A 197 21.92 8.43 12.00
N SER A 198 21.92 9.53 11.24
CA SER A 198 21.13 10.74 11.49
C SER A 198 19.66 10.50 11.81
N LEU A 199 19.09 9.40 11.28
CA LEU A 199 17.72 8.99 11.54
C LEU A 199 17.39 8.94 13.04
N PHE A 200 18.34 8.48 13.88
CA PHE A 200 18.14 8.34 15.32
C PHE A 200 17.97 9.69 16.03
N ARG A 201 18.45 10.79 15.45
CA ARG A 201 18.24 12.14 16.00
C ARG A 201 16.77 12.55 15.91
N PHE A 202 16.04 12.14 14.87
CA PHE A 202 14.62 12.45 14.73
C PHE A 202 13.74 11.72 15.75
N ALA A 203 14.23 10.64 16.36
CA ALA A 203 13.52 9.94 17.42
C ALA A 203 13.44 10.74 18.72
N GLU A 204 14.23 11.81 18.88
CA GLU A 204 14.12 12.71 20.01
C GLU A 204 12.73 13.36 20.08
N GLY A 205 12.09 13.30 21.24
CA GLY A 205 10.72 13.76 21.46
C GLY A 205 9.62 12.89 20.83
N PHE A 206 9.96 11.80 20.13
CA PHE A 206 8.96 10.93 19.49
C PHE A 206 7.95 10.34 20.50
N LYS A 207 8.41 9.97 21.70
CA LYS A 207 7.54 9.42 22.75
C LYS A 207 6.39 10.39 23.12
N GLU A 208 6.68 11.69 23.19
CA GLU A 208 5.66 12.68 23.48
C GLU A 208 4.78 12.95 22.26
N ARG A 209 5.36 13.07 21.06
CA ARG A 209 4.60 13.26 19.80
C ARG A 209 3.65 12.10 19.49
N SER A 210 4.00 10.87 19.89
CA SER A 210 3.21 9.66 19.63
C SER A 210 2.25 9.30 20.76
N LYS A 211 2.17 10.12 21.83
CA LYS A 211 1.32 9.83 22.98
C LYS A 211 -0.15 9.71 22.56
N GLY A 212 -0.79 8.59 22.93
CA GLY A 212 -2.19 8.32 22.60
C GLY A 212 -2.42 7.82 21.17
N LEU A 213 -1.38 7.66 20.35
CA LEU A 213 -1.50 7.05 19.04
C LEU A 213 -1.40 5.51 19.13
N ASN A 214 -1.99 4.83 18.16
CA ASN A 214 -1.81 3.41 17.92
C ASN A 214 -1.19 3.25 16.53
N LEU A 215 0.12 3.03 16.50
CA LEU A 215 0.93 2.96 15.29
C LEU A 215 1.35 1.53 15.03
N ARG A 216 1.34 1.11 13.77
CA ARG A 216 1.82 -0.20 13.34
C ARG A 216 2.92 -0.04 12.32
N MET A 217 4.00 -0.77 12.51
CA MET A 217 5.13 -0.77 11.59
C MET A 217 5.54 -2.19 11.23
N PHE A 218 5.67 -2.45 9.93
CA PHE A 218 6.36 -3.64 9.43
C PHE A 218 7.59 -3.22 8.65
N ALA A 219 8.77 -3.54 9.18
CA ALA A 219 10.04 -3.23 8.55
C ALA A 219 10.66 -4.50 7.95
N ALA A 220 11.21 -4.42 6.74
CA ALA A 220 11.89 -5.57 6.14
C ALA A 220 13.25 -5.22 5.54
N VAL A 221 14.14 -6.20 5.43
CA VAL A 221 15.43 -6.10 4.71
C VAL A 221 15.76 -7.42 4.04
N GLY A 222 16.44 -7.40 2.91
CA GLY A 222 17.05 -8.57 2.28
C GLY A 222 18.28 -9.06 3.03
N GLU A 223 18.41 -10.37 3.19
CA GLU A 223 19.52 -11.02 3.89
C GLU A 223 20.89 -10.71 3.27
N LEU A 224 20.96 -10.55 1.95
CA LEU A 224 22.21 -10.36 1.20
C LEU A 224 22.60 -8.88 1.04
N GLU A 225 21.87 -7.96 1.68
CA GLU A 225 22.10 -6.53 1.56
C GLU A 225 23.22 -6.02 2.47
N GLY A 226 23.96 -5.01 2.00
CA GLY A 226 24.83 -4.21 2.86
C GLY A 226 24.07 -3.45 3.96
N LEU A 227 22.75 -3.30 3.83
CA LEU A 227 21.86 -2.70 4.83
C LEU A 227 21.45 -3.67 5.94
N TYR A 228 21.76 -4.96 5.83
CA TYR A 228 21.33 -5.98 6.81
C TYR A 228 21.81 -5.67 8.24
N GLY A 229 23.10 -5.35 8.42
CA GLY A 229 23.67 -4.96 9.71
C GLY A 229 22.99 -3.70 10.29
N PRO A 230 23.00 -2.57 9.56
CA PRO A 230 22.32 -1.35 9.97
C PRO A 230 20.81 -1.50 10.25
N PHE A 231 20.14 -2.40 9.55
CA PHE A 231 18.74 -2.73 9.82
C PHE A 231 18.58 -3.43 11.17
N LYS A 232 19.48 -4.37 11.52
CA LYS A 232 19.49 -5.00 12.85
C LYS A 232 19.74 -3.99 13.97
N ASP A 233 20.60 -3.00 13.73
CA ASP A 233 20.86 -1.92 14.69
C ASP A 233 19.60 -1.07 14.89
N LEU A 234 18.90 -0.71 13.80
CA LEU A 234 17.61 -0.02 13.87
C LEU A 234 16.58 -0.84 14.67
N MET A 235 16.46 -2.15 14.43
CA MET A 235 15.51 -3.00 15.16
C MET A 235 15.88 -3.13 16.64
N THR A 236 17.17 -3.15 16.97
CA THR A 236 17.66 -3.12 18.35
C THR A 236 17.27 -1.81 19.03
N PHE A 237 17.52 -0.68 18.37
CA PHE A 237 17.10 0.64 18.85
C PHE A 237 15.60 0.69 19.16
N PHE A 238 14.73 0.20 18.27
CA PHE A 238 13.28 0.17 18.54
C PHE A 238 12.91 -0.68 19.75
N ARG A 239 13.52 -1.85 19.91
CA ARG A 239 13.29 -2.73 21.07
C ARG A 239 13.72 -2.07 22.38
N GLU A 240 14.87 -1.41 22.40
CA GLU A 240 15.37 -0.71 23.59
C GLU A 240 14.51 0.50 23.96
N LYS A 241 14.02 1.24 22.96
CA LYS A 241 13.13 2.39 23.20
C LYS A 241 11.75 1.98 23.68
N ASN A 242 11.27 0.79 23.28
CA ASN A 242 10.01 0.20 23.71
C ASN A 242 8.84 1.21 23.69
N TYR A 243 8.59 1.82 22.52
CA TYR A 243 7.57 2.87 22.39
C TYR A 243 6.16 2.28 22.61
N PRO A 244 5.40 2.74 23.62
CA PRO A 244 4.07 2.18 23.92
C PRO A 244 3.05 2.35 22.80
N ALA A 245 3.22 3.39 21.99
CA ALA A 245 2.35 3.70 20.85
C ALA A 245 2.63 2.82 19.62
N LEU A 246 3.69 2.00 19.61
CA LEU A 246 4.15 1.27 18.42
C LEU A 246 4.01 -0.24 18.58
N THR A 247 3.27 -0.84 17.66
CA THR A 247 3.32 -2.28 17.40
C THR A 247 4.26 -2.54 16.22
N LEU A 248 5.45 -3.06 16.48
CA LEU A 248 6.50 -3.28 15.48
C LEU A 248 6.68 -4.76 15.16
N LYS A 249 6.79 -5.08 13.87
CA LYS A 249 7.32 -6.36 13.38
C LYS A 249 8.44 -6.12 12.37
N SER A 250 9.46 -6.96 12.43
CA SER A 250 10.58 -6.93 11.49
C SER A 250 10.70 -8.26 10.75
N HIS A 251 11.14 -8.23 9.49
CA HIS A 251 11.36 -9.44 8.70
C HIS A 251 12.65 -9.39 7.90
N ILE A 252 13.40 -10.48 7.91
CA ILE A 252 14.56 -10.67 7.04
C ILE A 252 14.11 -11.56 5.89
N VAL A 253 14.19 -11.06 4.67
CA VAL A 253 13.86 -11.84 3.47
C VAL A 253 15.10 -12.65 3.08
N ALA A 254 15.02 -13.96 3.33
CA ALA A 254 16.09 -14.90 3.04
C ALA A 254 16.46 -14.91 1.55
N ASN A 255 17.74 -15.08 1.25
CA ASN A 255 18.26 -15.14 -0.13
C ASN A 255 17.81 -13.98 -1.03
N SER A 256 17.65 -12.78 -0.46
CA SER A 256 17.15 -11.61 -1.17
C SER A 256 18.11 -10.43 -1.05
N GLY A 257 18.25 -9.70 -2.15
CA GLY A 257 18.98 -8.43 -2.23
C GLY A 257 18.04 -7.23 -2.24
N HIS A 258 18.59 -6.05 -2.52
CA HIS A 258 17.92 -4.76 -2.29
C HIS A 258 16.54 -4.62 -2.95
N SER A 259 16.41 -4.98 -4.22
CA SER A 259 15.12 -4.89 -4.93
C SER A 259 14.21 -6.10 -4.68
N GLY A 260 14.80 -7.27 -4.40
CA GLY A 260 14.07 -8.53 -4.22
C GLY A 260 13.22 -8.55 -2.94
N VAL A 261 13.55 -7.70 -1.97
CA VAL A 261 12.79 -7.56 -0.71
C VAL A 261 11.38 -7.04 -0.93
N LYS A 262 11.12 -6.26 -2.00
CA LYS A 262 9.89 -5.48 -2.13
C LYS A 262 8.64 -6.36 -2.21
N ALA A 263 8.68 -7.44 -3.00
CA ALA A 263 7.51 -8.30 -3.19
C ALA A 263 7.06 -8.93 -1.86
N GLU A 264 7.96 -9.64 -1.16
CA GLU A 264 7.63 -10.28 0.10
C GLU A 264 7.43 -9.27 1.24
N GLY A 265 8.32 -8.27 1.34
CA GLY A 265 8.29 -7.23 2.36
C GLY A 265 7.01 -6.40 2.31
N ASN A 266 6.60 -5.93 1.13
CA ASN A 266 5.38 -5.14 0.97
C ASN A 266 4.14 -6.01 1.24
N THR A 267 4.11 -7.26 0.76
CA THR A 267 2.99 -8.20 1.00
C THR A 267 2.77 -8.43 2.49
N ARG A 268 3.82 -8.88 3.20
CA ARG A 268 3.74 -9.13 4.65
C ARG A 268 3.50 -7.85 5.43
N GLY A 269 4.03 -6.73 4.95
CA GLY A 269 3.84 -5.42 5.55
C GLY A 269 2.39 -4.98 5.54
N LEU A 270 1.73 -5.04 4.37
CA LEU A 270 0.32 -4.72 4.24
C LEU A 270 -0.56 -5.64 5.10
N GLN A 271 -0.32 -6.95 5.03
CA GLN A 271 -1.04 -7.94 5.87
C GLN A 271 -0.92 -7.60 7.37
N PHE A 272 0.26 -7.20 7.82
CA PHE A 272 0.51 -6.91 9.22
C PHE A 272 -0.18 -5.60 9.67
N VAL A 273 0.05 -4.51 8.94
CA VAL A 273 -0.43 -3.19 9.38
C VAL A 273 -1.96 -3.09 9.31
N PHE A 274 -2.58 -3.67 8.27
CA PHE A 274 -4.04 -3.71 8.12
C PHE A 274 -4.71 -4.93 8.77
N ASN A 275 -3.99 -5.69 9.60
CA ASN A 275 -4.58 -6.83 10.29
C ASN A 275 -5.77 -6.37 11.18
N ARG A 276 -6.95 -6.94 10.95
CA ARG A 276 -8.17 -6.59 11.70
C ARG A 276 -8.12 -7.03 13.17
N GLY A 277 -7.16 -7.90 13.52
CA GLY A 277 -7.01 -8.48 14.84
C GLY A 277 -8.14 -9.46 15.15
N ASP A 278 -7.98 -10.22 16.22
CA ASP A 278 -8.99 -11.19 16.63
C ASP A 278 -9.35 -10.95 18.10
N GLN A 279 -10.33 -10.07 18.30
CA GLN A 279 -10.72 -9.61 19.62
C GLN A 279 -11.28 -10.75 20.46
N LYS A 280 -10.89 -10.77 21.73
CA LYS A 280 -11.53 -11.65 22.71
C LYS A 280 -12.79 -10.95 23.21
N LEU A 281 -13.94 -11.44 22.77
CA LEU A 281 -15.23 -10.92 23.18
C LEU A 281 -15.73 -11.62 24.45
N ASP A 282 -16.55 -10.90 25.22
CA ASP A 282 -17.22 -11.47 26.37
C ASP A 282 -18.20 -12.57 25.96
N LYS A 283 -18.35 -13.57 26.83
CA LYS A 283 -19.26 -14.70 26.58
C LYS A 283 -20.68 -14.21 26.33
N ALA A 284 -21.14 -13.18 27.03
CA ALA A 284 -22.47 -12.61 26.86
C ALA A 284 -22.70 -12.06 25.44
N VAL A 285 -21.69 -11.40 24.86
CA VAL A 285 -21.76 -10.90 23.47
C VAL A 285 -21.89 -12.07 22.51
N LEU A 286 -21.06 -13.10 22.64
CA LEU A 286 -21.09 -14.26 21.75
C LEU A 286 -22.43 -15.02 21.85
N GLU A 287 -22.95 -15.22 23.07
CA GLU A 287 -24.24 -15.89 23.28
C GLU A 287 -25.40 -15.10 22.68
N ARG A 288 -25.34 -13.76 22.69
CA ARG A 288 -26.35 -12.90 22.06
C ARG A 288 -26.40 -13.06 20.54
N LEU A 289 -25.27 -13.33 19.90
CA LEU A 289 -25.16 -13.50 18.45
C LEU A 289 -25.50 -14.92 17.97
N LYS A 290 -25.71 -15.86 18.90
CA LYS A 290 -26.10 -17.23 18.61
C LYS A 290 -27.47 -17.25 17.94
N GLY A 291 -27.62 -18.02 16.87
CA GLY A 291 -28.91 -18.15 16.19
C GLY A 291 -28.81 -18.89 14.87
N ARG A 292 -29.98 -19.09 14.26
CA ARG A 292 -30.07 -19.53 12.87
C ARG A 292 -30.30 -18.32 11.99
N TYR A 293 -29.55 -18.21 10.90
CA TYR A 293 -29.62 -17.10 9.98
C TYR A 293 -30.07 -17.61 8.62
N ILE A 294 -31.08 -16.98 8.02
CA ILE A 294 -31.68 -17.41 6.75
C ILE A 294 -31.60 -16.28 5.73
N GLY A 295 -30.95 -16.52 4.60
CA GLY A 295 -30.79 -15.55 3.52
C GLY A 295 -32.14 -15.25 2.87
N GLU A 296 -32.56 -13.98 2.86
CA GLU A 296 -33.91 -13.60 2.42
C GLU A 296 -34.19 -13.96 0.95
N LYS A 297 -33.16 -13.86 0.09
CA LYS A 297 -33.30 -14.14 -1.34
C LYS A 297 -32.95 -15.57 -1.73
N SER A 298 -31.97 -16.18 -1.05
CA SER A 298 -31.46 -17.51 -1.41
C SER A 298 -32.17 -18.65 -0.69
N GLY A 299 -32.74 -18.39 0.50
CA GLY A 299 -33.23 -19.44 1.39
C GLY A 299 -32.13 -20.25 2.07
N ASN A 300 -30.85 -20.04 1.70
CA ASN A 300 -29.71 -20.69 2.35
C ASN A 300 -29.66 -20.27 3.81
N SER A 301 -29.30 -21.21 4.69
CA SER A 301 -29.20 -20.93 6.12
C SER A 301 -27.93 -21.50 6.72
N PHE A 302 -27.41 -20.85 7.75
CA PHE A 302 -26.35 -21.38 8.61
C PHE A 302 -26.71 -21.10 10.07
N THR A 303 -25.96 -21.69 10.99
CA THR A 303 -26.10 -21.41 12.43
C THR A 303 -24.81 -20.83 12.98
N LEU A 304 -24.95 -19.87 13.89
CA LEU A 304 -23.83 -19.33 14.66
C LEU A 304 -23.93 -19.84 16.10
N ALA A 305 -22.83 -20.36 16.63
CA ALA A 305 -22.77 -20.87 17.98
C ALA A 305 -21.44 -20.54 18.67
N PRO A 306 -21.44 -20.08 19.93
CA PRO A 306 -20.21 -19.88 20.69
C PRO A 306 -19.51 -21.20 20.99
N LYS A 307 -18.20 -21.27 20.76
CA LYS A 307 -17.34 -22.38 21.19
C LYS A 307 -15.92 -21.88 21.45
N GLY A 308 -15.38 -22.19 22.64
CA GLY A 308 -14.01 -21.82 22.98
C GLY A 308 -13.73 -20.31 22.97
N GLY A 309 -14.75 -19.47 23.25
CA GLY A 309 -14.61 -18.02 23.18
C GLY A 309 -14.60 -17.44 21.77
N LYS A 310 -15.03 -18.21 20.77
CA LYS A 310 -15.20 -17.80 19.36
C LYS A 310 -16.63 -18.06 18.90
N LEU A 311 -17.02 -17.37 17.83
CA LEU A 311 -18.26 -17.66 17.12
C LEU A 311 -17.96 -18.67 16.01
N ILE A 312 -18.69 -19.77 15.99
CA ILE A 312 -18.55 -20.83 14.98
C ILE A 312 -19.73 -20.74 14.03
N LEU A 313 -19.42 -20.63 12.74
CA LEU A 313 -20.41 -20.77 11.68
C LEU A 313 -20.51 -22.24 11.29
N ASN A 314 -21.71 -22.82 11.41
CA ASN A 314 -21.99 -24.20 11.00
C ASN A 314 -22.95 -24.19 9.80
N GLU A 315 -22.52 -24.82 8.72
CA GLU A 315 -23.28 -24.98 7.50
C GLU A 315 -24.20 -26.22 7.58
N PRO A 316 -25.28 -26.28 6.79
CA PRO A 316 -26.19 -27.43 6.76
C PRO A 316 -25.54 -28.74 6.31
N ASP A 317 -24.42 -28.67 5.58
CA ASP A 317 -23.66 -29.83 5.12
C ASP A 317 -22.77 -30.45 6.22
N GLY A 318 -22.79 -29.87 7.43
CA GLY A 318 -22.01 -30.32 8.58
C GLY A 318 -20.61 -29.69 8.66
N SER A 319 -20.20 -28.89 7.68
CA SER A 319 -18.95 -28.14 7.76
C SER A 319 -19.05 -27.00 8.78
N SER A 320 -17.91 -26.61 9.35
CA SER A 320 -17.86 -25.55 10.36
C SER A 320 -16.64 -24.68 10.19
N ARG A 321 -16.78 -23.37 10.42
CA ARG A 321 -15.73 -22.38 10.28
C ARG A 321 -15.65 -21.51 11.53
N ILE A 322 -14.43 -21.27 12.01
CA ILE A 322 -14.17 -20.44 13.19
C ILE A 322 -14.05 -18.99 12.74
N LEU A 323 -14.92 -18.12 13.25
CA LEU A 323 -14.88 -16.70 12.93
C LEU A 323 -13.95 -15.94 13.87
N SER A 324 -13.15 -15.04 13.30
CA SER A 324 -12.40 -14.01 14.02
C SER A 324 -13.28 -12.79 14.26
N ALA A 325 -13.12 -12.14 15.40
CA ALA A 325 -13.89 -10.95 15.77
C ALA A 325 -13.08 -9.68 15.50
N ALA A 326 -13.56 -8.82 14.59
CA ALA A 326 -13.03 -7.47 14.41
C ALA A 326 -13.61 -6.49 15.44
N GLY A 327 -14.77 -6.82 16.02
CA GLY A 327 -15.45 -6.10 17.11
C GLY A 327 -16.72 -6.87 17.53
N GLU A 328 -17.56 -6.29 18.40
CA GLU A 328 -18.77 -6.97 18.89
C GLU A 328 -19.82 -7.24 17.81
N GLY A 329 -19.86 -6.43 16.75
CA GLY A 329 -20.82 -6.55 15.65
C GLY A 329 -20.22 -7.03 14.33
N GLU A 330 -18.90 -7.28 14.26
CA GLU A 330 -18.21 -7.60 12.99
C GLU A 330 -17.29 -8.82 13.13
N PHE A 331 -17.50 -9.79 12.25
CA PHE A 331 -16.81 -11.06 12.23
C PHE A 331 -16.32 -11.40 10.83
N TYR A 332 -15.24 -12.16 10.72
CA TYR A 332 -14.65 -12.50 9.43
C TYR A 332 -13.92 -13.84 9.48
N LEU A 333 -13.60 -14.41 8.31
CA LEU A 333 -12.69 -15.55 8.20
C LEU A 333 -11.29 -15.05 7.85
N HIS A 334 -10.29 -15.58 8.55
CA HIS A 334 -8.91 -15.24 8.24
C HIS A 334 -8.45 -15.99 6.98
N GLY A 335 -7.96 -15.26 5.97
CA GLY A 335 -7.53 -15.84 4.69
C GLY A 335 -8.65 -16.16 3.71
N GLU A 336 -9.86 -15.64 3.95
CA GLU A 336 -10.96 -15.67 2.97
C GLU A 336 -11.66 -14.30 2.94
N PHE A 337 -12.12 -13.87 1.76
CA PHE A 337 -13.01 -12.72 1.67
C PHE A 337 -14.42 -13.11 2.15
N PHE A 338 -14.59 -13.07 3.46
CA PHE A 338 -15.82 -13.37 4.15
C PHE A 338 -15.97 -12.45 5.36
N LYS A 339 -17.03 -11.62 5.36
CA LYS A 339 -17.35 -10.73 6.47
C LYS A 339 -18.84 -10.82 6.82
N ILE A 340 -19.13 -10.90 8.12
CA ILE A 340 -20.45 -10.79 8.72
C ILE A 340 -20.50 -9.50 9.52
N SER A 341 -21.55 -8.70 9.30
CA SER A 341 -21.87 -7.52 10.13
C SER A 341 -23.30 -7.67 10.65
N PHE A 342 -23.50 -7.60 11.97
CA PHE A 342 -24.81 -7.77 12.58
C PHE A 342 -25.64 -6.49 12.53
N GLU A 343 -26.95 -6.65 12.33
CA GLU A 343 -27.91 -5.56 12.43
C GLU A 343 -28.81 -5.76 13.65
N GLU A 344 -28.99 -4.69 14.42
CA GLU A 344 -29.81 -4.69 15.63
C GLU A 344 -31.06 -3.85 15.43
N LYS A 345 -32.19 -4.33 15.96
CA LYS A 345 -33.46 -3.59 15.99
C LYS A 345 -34.12 -3.76 17.35
N GLY A 346 -34.30 -2.65 18.06
CA GLY A 346 -34.91 -2.66 19.41
C GLY A 346 -34.06 -3.34 20.48
N GLY A 347 -32.74 -3.43 20.29
CA GLY A 347 -31.81 -4.10 21.22
C GLY A 347 -31.64 -5.61 21.00
N GLU A 348 -32.32 -6.17 20.00
CA GLU A 348 -32.20 -7.57 19.59
C GLU A 348 -31.54 -7.68 18.21
N ILE A 349 -30.90 -8.82 17.95
CA ILE A 349 -30.30 -9.12 16.64
C ILE A 349 -31.42 -9.39 15.63
N ASP A 350 -31.59 -8.47 14.69
CA ASP A 350 -32.60 -8.57 13.63
C ASP A 350 -32.12 -9.48 12.48
N GLY A 351 -30.82 -9.43 12.21
CA GLY A 351 -30.16 -10.20 11.17
C GLY A 351 -28.68 -9.87 11.03
N LEU A 352 -28.11 -10.22 9.88
CA LEU A 352 -26.75 -9.88 9.51
C LEU A 352 -26.62 -9.64 8.00
N ILE A 353 -25.60 -8.87 7.64
CA ILE A 353 -25.11 -8.72 6.29
C ILE A 353 -23.88 -9.62 6.10
N LEU A 354 -23.94 -10.50 5.09
CA LEU A 354 -22.82 -11.30 4.63
C LEU A 354 -22.23 -10.69 3.36
N LYS A 355 -20.92 -10.44 3.37
CA LYS A 355 -20.15 -9.96 2.21
C LYS A 355 -19.11 -10.99 1.80
N GLN A 356 -19.15 -11.38 0.52
CA GLN A 356 -18.20 -12.32 -0.12
C GLN A 356 -17.63 -11.72 -1.42
N PHE A 357 -16.47 -12.20 -1.88
CA PHE A 357 -15.77 -11.61 -3.02
C PHE A 357 -16.64 -11.66 -4.27
N GLY A 358 -16.71 -10.55 -5.01
CA GLY A 358 -17.48 -10.45 -6.25
C GLY A 358 -19.01 -10.60 -6.08
N SER A 359 -19.52 -10.69 -4.85
CA SER A 359 -20.95 -10.80 -4.57
C SER A 359 -21.51 -9.49 -4.03
N ARG A 360 -22.77 -9.19 -4.37
CA ARG A 360 -23.54 -8.16 -3.66
C ARG A 360 -23.74 -8.60 -2.22
N GLU A 361 -23.81 -7.64 -1.30
CA GLU A 361 -24.17 -7.87 0.09
C GLU A 361 -25.47 -8.68 0.19
N ARG A 362 -25.45 -9.70 1.04
CA ARG A 362 -26.59 -10.60 1.25
C ARG A 362 -27.07 -10.46 2.68
N TYR A 363 -28.34 -10.10 2.81
CA TYR A 363 -28.98 -10.02 4.11
C TYR A 363 -29.52 -11.39 4.55
N TYR A 364 -29.27 -11.73 5.81
CA TYR A 364 -29.75 -12.94 6.47
C TYR A 364 -30.55 -12.56 7.71
N LYS A 365 -31.79 -13.00 7.78
CA LYS A 365 -32.68 -12.75 8.92
C LYS A 365 -32.35 -13.69 10.08
N SER A 366 -32.32 -13.15 11.29
CA SER A 366 -32.24 -13.93 12.53
C SER A 366 -33.55 -14.70 12.77
N ARG A 367 -33.46 -15.97 13.21
CA ARG A 367 -34.60 -16.87 13.43
C ARG A 367 -34.46 -17.68 14.71
#